data_AF-Q06DI5-F1
#
_entry.id   AF-Q06DI5-F1
#
_cell.length_a   1.000
_cell.length_b   1.000
_cell.length_c   1.000
_cell.angle_alpha   90.00
_cell.angle_beta   90.00
_cell.angle_gamma   90.00
#
_symmetry.space_group_name_H-M   'P 1'
#
loop_
_entity.id
_entity.type
_entity.pdbx_description
1 polymer ?
#
loop_
_entity_poly.entity_id
_entity_poly.type
_entity_poly.pdbx_seq_one_letter_code
_entity_poly.pdbx_strand_id
1 'polypeptide(L)'
;MVNDQKSLLEAAWKYGAQLQRELMLTSMESDHMQRALLLHSMMVNSSLQDMMQESYRYHGGNSRMVARMLKFVRLLPSADERVEVYKQLAGLLKSNKQDELYPAIILSSDVKELKDRSTPDLAQFESKVVERWQAQLLAGNFNEALMFAQSYPDYYAHVEKALYEALQQQWSVEALNRMVHLPNALPVATQRVTAFRAILDALLANQTKQRNDAYLMRLAHELTKLEGSLDTDETRQALEEAKKLFGQFTYTRDFSTYAELYKVFRAAF
;
A
#
# COMPACT_ATOMS: atom_id res chain seq x y z
N MET A 1 -49.87 -21.34 26.59
CA MET A 1 -49.85 -19.86 26.68
C MET A 1 -48.52 -19.32 27.20
N VAL A 2 -48.07 -19.62 28.43
CA VAL A 2 -46.76 -19.14 28.94
C VAL A 2 -45.56 -19.72 28.18
N ASN A 3 -45.60 -21.02 27.83
CA ASN A 3 -44.54 -21.65 27.02
C ASN A 3 -44.47 -21.11 25.59
N ASP A 4 -45.61 -20.70 25.01
CA ASP A 4 -45.69 -20.12 23.67
C ASP A 4 -45.17 -18.67 23.65
N GLN A 5 -45.43 -17.90 24.72
CA GLN A 5 -44.86 -16.56 24.89
C GLN A 5 -43.35 -16.62 25.11
N LYS A 6 -42.87 -17.61 25.86
CA LYS A 6 -41.43 -17.83 26.06
C LYS A 6 -40.73 -18.17 24.73
N SER A 7 -41.29 -19.07 23.93
CA SER A 7 -40.70 -19.43 22.64
C SER A 7 -40.70 -18.27 21.64
N LEU A 8 -41.74 -17.43 21.64
CA LEU A 8 -41.79 -16.20 20.83
C LEU A 8 -40.73 -15.18 21.25
N LEU A 9 -40.52 -14.97 22.55
CA LEU A 9 -39.46 -14.09 23.05
C LEU A 9 -38.06 -14.61 22.70
N GLU A 10 -37.83 -15.92 22.81
CA GLU A 10 -36.57 -16.55 22.40
C GLU A 10 -36.32 -16.40 20.88
N ALA A 11 -37.37 -16.55 20.06
CA ALA A 11 -37.27 -16.35 18.62
C ALA A 11 -36.99 -14.88 18.25
N ALA A 12 -37.66 -13.93 18.90
CA ALA A 12 -37.43 -12.51 18.72
C ALA A 12 -36.01 -12.09 19.13
N TRP A 13 -35.50 -12.65 20.24
CA TRP A 13 -34.13 -12.42 20.68
C TRP A 13 -33.09 -12.96 19.68
N LYS A 14 -33.29 -14.18 19.18
CA LYS A 14 -32.43 -14.77 18.15
C LYS A 14 -32.43 -13.94 16.86
N TYR A 15 -33.60 -13.49 16.43
CA TYR A 15 -33.72 -12.63 15.25
C TYR A 15 -33.03 -11.28 15.45
N GLY A 16 -33.19 -10.65 16.61
CA GLY A 16 -32.49 -9.40 16.95
C GLY A 16 -30.96 -9.56 16.91
N ALA A 17 -30.44 -10.66 17.46
CA ALA A 17 -29.00 -10.97 17.41
C ALA A 17 -28.51 -11.20 15.96
N GLN A 18 -29.29 -11.88 15.13
CA GLN A 18 -28.98 -12.06 13.71
C GLN A 18 -28.95 -10.71 12.97
N LEU A 19 -29.94 -9.86 13.18
CA LEU A 19 -30.01 -8.54 12.54
C LEU A 19 -28.83 -7.66 12.94
N GLN A 20 -28.46 -7.67 14.22
CA GLN A 20 -27.30 -6.92 14.71
C GLN A 20 -26.00 -7.39 14.05
N ARG A 21 -25.82 -8.71 13.92
CA ARG A 21 -24.69 -9.31 13.20
C ARG A 21 -24.65 -8.87 11.74
N GLU A 22 -25.77 -8.98 11.02
CA GLU A 22 -25.85 -8.56 9.61
C GLU A 22 -25.54 -7.07 9.45
N LEU A 23 -26.11 -6.22 10.31
CA LEU A 23 -25.84 -4.77 10.31
C LEU A 23 -24.37 -4.46 10.61
N MET A 24 -23.72 -5.22 11.48
CA MET A 24 -22.30 -5.06 11.79
C MET A 24 -21.45 -5.39 10.55
N LEU A 25 -21.69 -6.55 9.93
CA LEU A 25 -20.98 -6.99 8.72
C LEU A 25 -21.18 -5.99 7.57
N THR A 26 -22.42 -5.61 7.27
CA THR A 26 -22.70 -4.63 6.21
C THR A 26 -22.07 -3.26 6.51
N SER A 27 -22.04 -2.84 7.78
CA SER A 27 -21.38 -1.58 8.17
C SER A 27 -19.87 -1.66 7.94
N MET A 28 -19.22 -2.74 8.34
CA MET A 28 -17.80 -2.98 8.07
C MET A 28 -17.52 -3.02 6.57
N GLU A 29 -18.32 -3.78 5.82
CA GLU A 29 -18.19 -3.96 4.39
C GLU A 29 -18.40 -2.66 3.62
N SER A 30 -19.18 -1.73 4.17
CA SER A 30 -19.42 -0.38 3.61
C SER A 30 -18.45 0.69 4.12
N ASP A 31 -17.40 0.30 4.85
CA ASP A 31 -16.41 1.18 5.48
C ASP A 31 -16.95 2.11 6.60
N HIS A 32 -18.11 1.79 7.18
CA HIS A 32 -18.67 2.47 8.35
C HIS A 32 -18.10 1.88 9.66
N MET A 33 -16.77 1.98 9.83
CA MET A 33 -16.04 1.29 10.90
C MET A 33 -16.50 1.63 12.32
N GLN A 34 -16.82 2.89 12.60
CA GLN A 34 -17.31 3.31 13.92
C GLN A 34 -18.64 2.61 14.27
N ARG A 35 -19.55 2.51 13.29
CA ARG A 35 -20.83 1.83 13.47
C ARG A 35 -20.63 0.31 13.64
N ALA A 36 -19.74 -0.28 12.84
CA ALA A 36 -19.41 -1.70 12.96
C ALA A 36 -18.84 -2.02 14.36
N LEU A 37 -17.95 -1.18 14.89
CA LEU A 37 -17.37 -1.35 16.22
C LEU A 37 -18.39 -1.19 17.34
N LEU A 38 -19.30 -0.22 17.22
CA LEU A 38 -20.40 -0.04 18.17
C LEU A 38 -21.33 -1.27 18.19
N LEU A 39 -21.66 -1.80 17.01
CA LEU A 39 -22.49 -2.99 16.91
C LEU A 39 -21.77 -4.22 17.47
N HIS A 40 -20.45 -4.33 17.24
CA HIS A 40 -19.59 -5.36 17.85
C HIS A 40 -19.59 -5.32 19.37
N SER A 41 -19.40 -4.14 19.97
CA SER A 41 -19.35 -4.03 21.43
C SER A 41 -20.68 -4.34 22.12
N MET A 42 -21.79 -4.22 21.40
CA MET A 42 -23.13 -4.56 21.90
C MET A 42 -23.50 -6.04 21.72
N MET A 43 -22.71 -6.82 20.96
CA MET A 43 -23.05 -8.23 20.71
C MET A 43 -22.70 -9.10 21.93
N VAL A 44 -23.62 -10.00 22.29
CA VAL A 44 -23.45 -10.94 23.40
C VAL A 44 -23.36 -12.35 22.81
N ASN A 45 -22.29 -13.09 23.14
CA ASN A 45 -22.04 -14.48 22.73
C ASN A 45 -21.85 -14.73 21.22
N SER A 46 -21.40 -13.73 20.45
CA SER A 46 -21.04 -13.93 19.03
C SER A 46 -19.51 -14.05 18.86
N SER A 47 -19.07 -15.10 18.18
CA SER A 47 -17.67 -15.22 17.76
C SER A 47 -17.39 -14.26 16.62
N LEU A 48 -16.54 -13.25 16.86
CA LEU A 48 -16.08 -12.36 15.79
C LEU A 48 -15.38 -13.13 14.68
N GLN A 49 -14.64 -14.19 15.03
CA GLN A 49 -13.99 -15.07 14.06
C GLN A 49 -15.00 -15.71 13.10
N ASP A 50 -16.16 -16.17 13.60
CA ASP A 50 -17.19 -16.79 12.76
C ASP A 50 -17.83 -15.75 11.82
N MET A 51 -18.04 -14.52 12.31
CA MET A 51 -18.53 -13.41 11.52
C MET A 51 -17.56 -13.02 10.40
N MET A 52 -16.28 -12.91 10.73
CA MET A 52 -15.23 -12.60 9.76
C MET A 52 -15.09 -13.72 8.72
N GLN A 53 -15.13 -14.99 9.14
CA GLN A 53 -15.11 -16.11 8.21
C GLN A 53 -16.31 -16.11 7.26
N GLU A 54 -17.50 -15.79 7.76
CA GLU A 54 -18.69 -15.68 6.92
C GLU A 54 -18.55 -14.58 5.86
N SER A 55 -18.19 -13.36 6.28
CA SER A 55 -17.96 -12.26 5.35
C SER A 55 -16.86 -12.59 4.34
N TYR A 56 -15.78 -13.25 4.79
CA TYR A 56 -14.70 -13.70 3.92
C TYR A 56 -15.17 -14.73 2.89
N ARG A 57 -16.08 -15.64 3.24
CA ARG A 57 -16.62 -16.63 2.31
C ARG A 57 -17.30 -15.98 1.11
N TYR A 58 -17.99 -14.86 1.33
CA TYR A 58 -18.70 -14.14 0.26
C TYR A 58 -17.83 -13.10 -0.45
N HIS A 59 -16.91 -12.46 0.27
CA HIS A 59 -16.18 -11.30 -0.25
C HIS A 59 -14.67 -11.45 -0.30
N GLY A 60 -14.12 -12.59 0.13
CA GLY A 60 -12.69 -12.82 0.20
C GLY A 60 -11.98 -12.70 -1.15
N GLY A 61 -12.70 -12.93 -2.27
CA GLY A 61 -12.16 -12.70 -3.62
C GLY A 61 -11.93 -11.23 -3.98
N ASN A 62 -12.48 -10.30 -3.20
CA ASN A 62 -12.36 -8.86 -3.42
C ASN A 62 -11.37 -8.25 -2.43
N SER A 63 -10.16 -7.92 -2.91
CA SER A 63 -9.09 -7.36 -2.08
C SER A 63 -9.48 -6.08 -1.36
N ARG A 64 -10.40 -5.27 -1.91
CA ARG A 64 -10.89 -4.05 -1.21
C ARG A 64 -11.73 -4.42 0.00
N MET A 65 -12.52 -5.48 -0.11
CA MET A 65 -13.30 -5.94 1.04
C MET A 65 -12.39 -6.55 2.10
N VAL A 66 -11.42 -7.38 1.70
CA VAL A 66 -10.43 -7.94 2.63
C VAL A 66 -9.67 -6.83 3.36
N ALA A 67 -9.29 -5.75 2.67
CA ALA A 67 -8.65 -4.61 3.30
C ALA A 67 -9.57 -3.85 4.28
N ARG A 68 -10.88 -3.78 4.02
CA ARG A 68 -11.86 -3.23 4.99
C ARG A 68 -11.96 -4.12 6.23
N MET A 69 -11.97 -5.44 6.05
CA MET A 69 -11.94 -6.40 7.15
C MET A 69 -10.69 -6.21 8.02
N LEU A 70 -9.51 -6.08 7.40
CA LEU A 70 -8.25 -5.78 8.13
C LEU A 70 -8.32 -4.44 8.86
N LYS A 71 -8.83 -3.39 8.21
CA LYS A 71 -9.05 -2.09 8.85
C LYS A 71 -9.97 -2.18 10.06
N PHE A 72 -11.03 -2.98 10.01
CA PHE A 72 -11.91 -3.22 11.15
C PHE A 72 -11.17 -3.88 12.31
N VAL A 73 -10.41 -4.95 12.04
CA VAL A 73 -9.61 -5.65 13.06
C VAL A 73 -8.62 -4.70 13.72
N ARG A 74 -7.90 -3.89 12.95
CA ARG A 74 -6.94 -2.91 13.47
C ARG A 74 -7.56 -1.94 14.49
N LEU A 75 -8.82 -1.58 14.30
CA LEU A 75 -9.54 -0.64 15.15
C LEU A 75 -10.23 -1.30 16.36
N LEU A 76 -10.18 -2.62 16.50
CA LEU A 76 -10.71 -3.30 17.68
C LEU A 76 -9.95 -2.84 18.93
N PRO A 77 -10.63 -2.59 20.06
CA PRO A 77 -9.97 -2.12 21.28
C PRO A 77 -9.10 -3.21 21.92
N SER A 78 -9.55 -4.47 21.91
CA SER A 78 -8.86 -5.59 22.54
C SER A 78 -7.69 -6.08 21.68
N ALA A 79 -6.47 -5.95 22.19
CA ALA A 79 -5.28 -6.40 21.49
C ALA A 79 -5.19 -7.93 21.36
N ASP A 80 -5.77 -8.69 22.29
CA ASP A 80 -5.81 -10.16 22.21
C ASP A 80 -6.81 -10.60 21.13
N GLU A 81 -7.96 -9.94 21.07
CA GLU A 81 -8.95 -10.18 20.01
C GLU A 81 -8.36 -9.88 18.63
N ARG A 82 -7.61 -8.78 18.48
CA ARG A 82 -6.91 -8.45 17.23
C ARG A 82 -5.98 -9.58 16.79
N VAL A 83 -5.15 -10.10 17.69
CA VAL A 83 -4.20 -11.19 17.38
C VAL A 83 -4.94 -12.43 16.89
N GLU A 84 -6.02 -12.83 17.56
CA GLU A 84 -6.78 -14.02 17.20
C GLU A 84 -7.51 -13.88 15.86
N VAL A 85 -8.05 -12.70 15.55
CA VAL A 85 -8.66 -12.47 14.24
C VAL A 85 -7.59 -12.36 13.14
N TYR A 86 -6.44 -11.74 13.38
CA TYR A 86 -5.35 -11.70 12.41
C TYR A 86 -4.81 -13.09 12.07
N LYS A 87 -4.65 -13.98 13.05
CA LYS A 87 -4.27 -15.38 12.81
C LYS A 87 -5.26 -16.08 11.89
N GLN A 88 -6.56 -15.89 12.13
CA GLN A 88 -7.61 -16.46 11.29
C GLN A 88 -7.56 -15.89 9.87
N LEU A 89 -7.49 -14.56 9.73
CA LEU A 89 -7.40 -13.90 8.43
C LEU A 89 -6.15 -14.33 7.65
N ALA A 90 -5.01 -14.51 8.31
CA ALA A 90 -3.81 -15.05 7.67
C ALA A 90 -4.04 -16.42 7.03
N GLY A 91 -4.80 -17.31 7.69
CA GLY A 91 -5.21 -18.60 7.13
C GLY A 91 -6.16 -18.43 5.94
N LEU A 92 -7.12 -17.50 6.04
CA LEU A 92 -8.10 -17.22 4.99
C LEU A 92 -7.45 -16.60 3.74
N LEU A 93 -6.45 -15.72 3.88
CA LEU A 93 -5.73 -15.11 2.77
C LEU A 93 -5.07 -16.16 1.87
N LYS A 94 -4.49 -17.21 2.48
CA LYS A 94 -3.91 -18.34 1.74
C LYS A 94 -4.95 -19.14 0.96
N SER A 95 -6.19 -19.23 1.45
CA SER A 95 -7.23 -20.08 0.86
C SER A 95 -7.66 -19.63 -0.54
N ASN A 96 -7.45 -18.36 -0.88
CA ASN A 96 -7.91 -17.76 -2.13
C ASN A 96 -6.87 -16.82 -2.77
N LYS A 97 -5.58 -17.03 -2.48
CA LYS A 97 -4.43 -16.28 -3.03
C LYS A 97 -4.42 -14.78 -2.73
N GLN A 98 -5.17 -14.33 -1.72
CA GLN A 98 -5.06 -12.95 -1.26
C GLN A 98 -3.73 -12.70 -0.52
N ASP A 99 -3.00 -13.75 -0.14
CA ASP A 99 -1.62 -13.68 0.36
C ASP A 99 -0.59 -13.26 -0.72
N GLU A 100 -1.00 -13.20 -2.00
CA GLU A 100 -0.19 -12.71 -3.12
C GLU A 100 -0.63 -11.30 -3.60
N LEU A 101 -1.63 -10.71 -2.96
CA LEU A 101 -2.22 -9.41 -3.30
C LEU A 101 -1.99 -8.37 -2.19
N TYR A 102 -2.29 -7.10 -2.45
CA TYR A 102 -2.03 -6.03 -1.49
C TYR A 102 -2.62 -6.19 -0.07
N PRO A 103 -3.72 -6.92 0.19
CA PRO A 103 -4.15 -7.17 1.58
C PRO A 103 -3.09 -7.87 2.42
N ALA A 104 -2.20 -8.64 1.78
CA ALA A 104 -1.08 -9.28 2.47
C ALA A 104 -0.08 -8.26 3.04
N ILE A 105 0.20 -7.15 2.32
CA ILE A 105 1.06 -6.05 2.82
C ILE A 105 0.44 -5.40 4.05
N ILE A 106 -0.88 -5.13 4.01
CA ILE A 106 -1.63 -4.53 5.12
C ILE A 106 -1.53 -5.45 6.35
N LEU A 107 -1.87 -6.73 6.19
CA LEU A 107 -1.84 -7.70 7.27
C LEU A 107 -0.43 -7.84 7.87
N SER A 108 0.61 -7.98 7.04
CA SER A 108 1.99 -8.11 7.51
C SER A 108 2.47 -6.87 8.27
N SER A 109 2.07 -5.68 7.82
CA SER A 109 2.38 -4.42 8.52
C SER A 109 1.66 -4.33 9.87
N ASP A 110 0.35 -4.60 9.90
CA ASP A 110 -0.46 -4.52 11.11
C ASP A 110 0.03 -5.51 12.19
N VAL A 111 0.46 -6.71 11.78
CA VAL A 111 0.99 -7.73 12.69
C VAL A 111 2.36 -7.35 13.24
N LYS A 112 3.24 -6.72 12.46
CA LYS A 112 4.56 -6.23 12.92
C LYS A 112 4.40 -5.22 14.08
N GLU A 113 3.34 -4.41 14.08
CA GLU A 113 3.06 -3.44 15.16
C GLU A 113 2.64 -4.09 16.48
N LEU A 114 2.18 -5.35 16.47
CA LEU A 114 1.66 -6.05 17.66
C LEU A 114 2.75 -6.71 18.53
N LYS A 115 4.04 -6.43 18.28
CA LYS A 115 5.26 -6.77 19.06
C LYS A 115 5.08 -7.85 20.16
N ASP A 116 5.71 -9.01 19.98
CA ASP A 116 5.87 -10.11 20.97
C ASP A 116 4.64 -10.94 21.37
N ARG A 117 3.51 -10.81 20.67
CA ARG A 117 2.39 -11.76 20.82
C ARG A 117 2.55 -12.81 19.74
N SER A 118 2.57 -14.10 20.09
CA SER A 118 2.77 -15.26 19.20
C SER A 118 1.95 -15.15 17.90
N THR A 119 2.50 -14.43 16.94
CA THR A 119 1.88 -14.08 15.67
C THR A 119 2.61 -14.85 14.59
N PRO A 120 1.90 -15.30 13.54
CA PRO A 120 2.55 -16.03 12.47
C PRO A 120 3.64 -15.16 11.85
N ASP A 121 4.77 -15.75 11.45
CA ASP A 121 5.71 -15.04 10.60
C ASP A 121 5.04 -14.82 9.23
N LEU A 122 4.57 -13.60 9.01
CA LEU A 122 3.91 -13.16 7.79
C LEU A 122 4.85 -12.35 6.90
N ALA A 123 6.16 -12.35 7.17
CA ALA A 123 7.13 -11.70 6.29
C ALA A 123 7.04 -12.24 4.85
N GLN A 124 6.80 -13.55 4.71
CA GLN A 124 6.66 -14.20 3.41
C GLN A 124 5.51 -13.62 2.56
N PHE A 125 4.43 -13.13 3.18
CA PHE A 125 3.28 -12.59 2.46
C PHE A 125 3.64 -11.30 1.75
N GLU A 126 4.24 -10.37 2.49
CA GLU A 126 4.73 -9.10 1.95
C GLU A 126 5.75 -9.34 0.83
N SER A 127 6.72 -10.24 1.03
CA SER A 127 7.73 -10.56 0.02
C SER A 127 7.12 -11.03 -1.31
N LYS A 128 6.12 -11.92 -1.29
CA LYS A 128 5.45 -12.38 -2.53
C LYS A 128 4.83 -11.24 -3.31
N VAL A 129 4.15 -10.32 -2.61
CA VAL A 129 3.51 -9.15 -3.25
C VAL A 129 4.57 -8.21 -3.82
N VAL A 130 5.62 -7.93 -3.04
CA VAL A 130 6.73 -7.05 -3.43
C VAL A 130 7.45 -7.62 -4.66
N GLU A 131 7.84 -8.89 -4.66
CA GLU A 131 8.50 -9.53 -5.81
C GLU A 131 7.66 -9.45 -7.09
N ARG A 132 6.34 -9.71 -6.97
CA ARG A 132 5.41 -9.61 -8.10
C ARG A 132 5.31 -8.17 -8.61
N TRP A 133 5.19 -7.19 -7.72
CA TRP A 133 5.13 -5.78 -8.10
C TRP A 133 6.44 -5.28 -8.70
N GLN A 134 7.60 -5.69 -8.17
CA GLN A 134 8.89 -5.39 -8.77
C GLN A 134 8.95 -5.84 -10.23
N ALA A 135 8.52 -7.08 -10.53
CA ALA A 135 8.45 -7.58 -11.90
C ALA A 135 7.49 -6.75 -12.78
N GLN A 136 6.33 -6.36 -12.25
CA GLN A 136 5.38 -5.49 -12.95
C GLN A 136 5.95 -4.09 -13.22
N LEU A 137 6.65 -3.49 -12.25
CA LEU A 137 7.28 -2.17 -12.37
C LEU A 137 8.37 -2.18 -13.45
N LEU A 138 9.25 -3.18 -13.46
CA LEU A 138 10.26 -3.37 -14.52
C LEU A 138 9.62 -3.61 -15.90
N ALA A 139 8.42 -4.22 -15.92
CA ALA A 139 7.61 -4.37 -17.12
C ALA A 139 6.83 -3.10 -17.53
N GLY A 140 6.83 -2.05 -16.70
CA GLY A 140 6.10 -0.79 -16.94
C GLY A 140 4.61 -0.85 -16.58
N ASN A 141 4.17 -1.89 -15.88
CA ASN A 141 2.82 -1.98 -15.34
C ASN A 141 2.80 -1.49 -13.90
N PHE A 142 2.22 -0.32 -13.68
CA PHE A 142 2.16 0.31 -12.35
C PHE A 142 0.77 0.22 -11.69
N ASN A 143 -0.24 -0.30 -12.39
CA ASN A 143 -1.64 -0.10 -12.02
C ASN A 143 -1.97 -0.53 -10.59
N GLU A 144 -1.54 -1.73 -10.18
CA GLU A 144 -1.85 -2.25 -8.86
C GLU A 144 -1.13 -1.47 -7.75
N ALA A 145 0.17 -1.24 -7.92
CA ALA A 145 0.99 -0.47 -7.00
C ALA A 145 0.49 0.98 -6.86
N LEU A 146 0.06 1.62 -7.95
CA LEU A 146 -0.50 2.98 -7.93
C LEU A 146 -1.87 3.03 -7.22
N MET A 147 -2.75 2.07 -7.51
CA MET A 147 -4.03 1.98 -6.78
C MET A 147 -3.80 1.81 -5.28
N PHE A 148 -2.80 1.01 -4.89
CA PHE A 148 -2.43 0.82 -3.50
C PHE A 148 -1.80 2.08 -2.90
N ALA A 149 -0.86 2.73 -3.58
CA ALA A 149 -0.25 3.99 -3.15
C ALA A 149 -1.29 5.10 -2.95
N GLN A 150 -2.36 5.10 -3.75
CA GLN A 150 -3.46 6.06 -3.63
C GLN A 150 -4.39 5.73 -2.46
N SER A 151 -4.75 4.46 -2.31
CA SER A 151 -5.77 4.04 -1.34
C SER A 151 -5.19 3.81 0.07
N TYR A 152 -3.91 3.48 0.15
CA TYR A 152 -3.18 3.05 1.34
C TYR A 152 -1.74 3.65 1.35
N PRO A 153 -1.60 4.99 1.30
CA PRO A 153 -0.30 5.64 1.12
C PRO A 153 0.73 5.30 2.21
N ASP A 154 0.30 5.16 3.47
CA ASP A 154 1.18 4.83 4.60
C ASP A 154 1.75 3.42 4.47
N TYR A 155 0.92 2.44 4.09
CA TYR A 155 1.39 1.07 3.85
C TYR A 155 2.29 0.97 2.62
N TYR A 156 2.02 1.77 1.58
CA TYR A 156 2.89 1.83 0.41
C TYR A 156 4.28 2.37 0.78
N ALA A 157 4.37 3.36 1.68
CA ALA A 157 5.63 3.92 2.14
C ALA A 157 6.56 2.87 2.80
N HIS A 158 5.99 1.81 3.40
CA HIS A 158 6.77 0.73 3.99
C HIS A 158 7.46 -0.16 2.95
N VAL A 159 6.90 -0.28 1.75
CA VAL A 159 7.39 -1.18 0.69
C VAL A 159 8.05 -0.45 -0.47
N GLU A 160 7.85 0.87 -0.60
CA GLU A 160 8.28 1.64 -1.79
C GLU A 160 9.78 1.54 -2.06
N LYS A 161 10.61 1.54 -1.01
CA LYS A 161 12.06 1.40 -1.16
C LYS A 161 12.43 0.06 -1.79
N ALA A 162 11.86 -1.04 -1.28
CA ALA A 162 12.08 -2.38 -1.82
C ALA A 162 11.59 -2.47 -3.27
N LEU A 163 10.46 -1.83 -3.60
CA LEU A 163 9.96 -1.79 -4.99
C LEU A 163 10.95 -1.11 -5.94
N TYR A 164 11.56 0.00 -5.53
CA TYR A 164 12.46 0.77 -6.39
C TYR A 164 13.86 0.15 -6.50
N GLU A 165 14.33 -0.58 -5.48
CA GLU A 165 15.58 -1.34 -5.50
C GLU A 165 15.65 -2.34 -6.66
N ALA A 166 14.51 -2.84 -7.15
CA ALA A 166 14.45 -3.75 -8.29
C ALA A 166 15.10 -3.20 -9.55
N LEU A 167 15.01 -1.88 -9.80
CA LEU A 167 15.65 -1.26 -10.96
C LEU A 167 17.18 -1.35 -10.88
N GLN A 168 17.73 -1.22 -9.67
CA GLN A 168 19.17 -1.33 -9.45
C GLN A 168 19.63 -2.79 -9.58
N GLN A 169 18.86 -3.73 -9.02
CA GLN A 169 19.20 -5.15 -9.02
C GLN A 169 19.06 -5.79 -10.41
N GLN A 170 18.04 -5.41 -11.18
CA GLN A 170 17.73 -5.97 -12.50
C GLN A 170 17.85 -4.89 -13.58
N TRP A 171 18.99 -4.20 -13.60
CA TRP A 171 19.22 -3.07 -14.49
C TRP A 171 19.11 -3.45 -15.97
N SER A 172 18.27 -2.72 -16.70
CA SER A 172 18.28 -2.65 -18.17
C SER A 172 17.80 -1.28 -18.64
N VAL A 173 18.19 -0.89 -19.85
CA VAL A 173 17.75 0.39 -20.45
C VAL A 173 16.24 0.36 -20.71
N GLU A 174 15.69 -0.80 -21.05
CA GLU A 174 14.26 -1.03 -21.24
C GLU A 174 13.48 -0.86 -19.93
N ALA A 175 13.97 -1.43 -18.83
CA ALA A 175 13.36 -1.28 -17.51
C ALA A 175 13.40 0.17 -17.04
N LEU A 176 14.54 0.86 -17.23
CA LEU A 176 14.67 2.28 -16.94
C LEU A 176 13.67 3.11 -17.76
N ASN A 177 13.58 2.88 -19.07
CA ASN A 177 12.67 3.61 -19.96
C ASN A 177 11.21 3.50 -19.52
N ARG A 178 10.84 2.38 -18.91
CA ARG A 178 9.51 2.17 -18.34
C ARG A 178 9.39 2.87 -16.99
N MET A 179 10.30 2.58 -16.06
CA MET A 179 10.25 3.07 -14.68
C MET A 179 10.46 4.58 -14.53
N VAL A 180 11.08 5.26 -15.49
CA VAL A 180 11.24 6.73 -15.48
C VAL A 180 9.89 7.48 -15.43
N HIS A 181 8.79 6.81 -15.79
CA HIS A 181 7.44 7.37 -15.72
C HIS A 181 6.79 7.22 -14.33
N LEU A 182 7.28 6.31 -13.49
CA LEU A 182 6.69 5.97 -12.19
C LEU A 182 6.55 7.18 -11.24
N PRO A 183 7.57 8.06 -11.05
CA PRO A 183 7.45 9.16 -10.10
C PRO A 183 6.29 10.11 -10.42
N ASN A 184 6.02 10.35 -11.70
CA ASN A 184 4.93 11.23 -12.12
C ASN A 184 3.55 10.59 -11.97
N ALA A 185 3.48 9.26 -11.99
CA ALA A 185 2.24 8.52 -11.86
C ALA A 185 1.80 8.36 -10.39
N LEU A 186 2.74 8.48 -9.44
CA LEU A 186 2.44 8.33 -8.02
C LEU A 186 1.49 9.44 -7.51
N PRO A 187 0.58 9.13 -6.58
CA PRO A 187 -0.44 10.08 -6.14
C PRO A 187 0.09 11.11 -5.13
N VAL A 188 1.02 10.73 -4.25
CA VAL A 188 1.49 11.57 -3.13
C VAL A 188 2.87 12.15 -3.40
N ALA A 189 3.06 13.45 -3.14
CA ALA A 189 4.31 14.17 -3.42
C ALA A 189 5.55 13.52 -2.76
N THR A 190 5.45 13.07 -1.51
CA THR A 190 6.53 12.35 -0.81
C THR A 190 6.99 11.11 -1.57
N GLN A 191 6.04 10.26 -1.99
CA GLN A 191 6.31 9.05 -2.78
C GLN A 191 6.97 9.41 -4.13
N ARG A 192 6.54 10.51 -4.77
CA ARG A 192 7.18 11.00 -6.00
C ARG A 192 8.64 11.33 -5.78
N VAL A 193 8.95 12.09 -4.72
CA VAL A 193 10.33 12.45 -4.36
C VAL A 193 11.17 11.18 -4.11
N THR A 194 10.65 10.22 -3.35
CA THR A 194 11.35 8.94 -3.11
C THR A 194 11.63 8.21 -4.42
N ALA A 195 10.64 8.11 -5.31
CA ALA A 195 10.80 7.44 -6.60
C ALA A 195 11.81 8.15 -7.51
N PHE A 196 11.78 9.49 -7.56
CA PHE A 196 12.76 10.28 -8.31
C PHE A 196 14.18 10.02 -7.81
N ARG A 197 14.38 10.06 -6.49
CA ARG A 197 15.67 9.77 -5.86
C ARG A 197 16.15 8.37 -6.23
N ALA A 198 15.31 7.35 -6.12
CA ALA A 198 15.68 5.97 -6.43
C ALA A 198 16.09 5.78 -7.91
N ILE A 199 15.43 6.46 -8.85
CA ILE A 199 15.82 6.43 -10.27
C ILE A 199 17.15 7.14 -10.48
N LEU A 200 17.40 8.28 -9.83
CA LEU A 200 18.68 8.98 -9.90
C LEU A 200 19.81 8.12 -9.33
N ASP A 201 19.59 7.47 -8.19
CA ASP A 201 20.56 6.54 -7.59
C ASP A 201 20.84 5.35 -8.54
N ALA A 202 19.81 4.80 -9.18
CA ALA A 202 19.99 3.72 -10.15
C ALA A 202 20.78 4.16 -11.40
N LEU A 203 20.53 5.38 -11.89
CA LEU A 203 21.30 6.00 -12.97
C LEU A 203 22.75 6.26 -12.58
N LEU A 204 23.02 6.69 -11.35
CA LEU A 204 24.38 6.91 -10.82
C LEU A 204 25.15 5.60 -10.72
N ALA A 205 24.53 4.56 -10.14
CA ALA A 205 25.12 3.24 -9.98
C ALA A 205 25.45 2.58 -11.33
N ASN A 206 24.73 2.93 -12.39
CA ASN A 206 24.89 2.36 -13.73
C ASN A 206 25.36 3.40 -14.78
N GLN A 207 25.99 4.50 -14.35
CA GLN A 207 26.35 5.62 -15.23
C GLN A 207 27.30 5.25 -16.38
N THR A 208 28.07 4.18 -16.24
CA THR A 208 28.99 3.68 -17.29
C THR A 208 28.29 2.85 -18.37
N LYS A 209 27.04 2.44 -18.15
CA LYS A 209 26.31 1.53 -19.05
C LYS A 209 25.51 2.24 -20.14
N GLN A 210 25.30 3.56 -20.05
CA GLN A 210 24.55 4.34 -21.04
C GLN A 210 24.81 5.84 -20.88
N ARG A 211 24.34 6.64 -21.85
CA ARG A 211 24.32 8.10 -21.73
C ARG A 211 23.10 8.57 -20.95
N ASN A 212 23.33 9.24 -19.83
CA ASN A 212 22.26 9.64 -18.92
C ASN A 212 21.66 11.04 -19.22
N ASP A 213 22.33 11.89 -20.00
CA ASP A 213 21.94 13.30 -20.20
C ASP A 213 20.47 13.50 -20.55
N ALA A 214 19.92 12.70 -21.47
CA ALA A 214 18.51 12.80 -21.86
C ALA A 214 17.55 12.52 -20.69
N TYR A 215 17.85 11.49 -19.89
CA TYR A 215 17.08 11.18 -18.69
C TYR A 215 17.24 12.27 -17.63
N LEU A 216 18.46 12.77 -17.42
CA LEU A 216 18.73 13.82 -16.43
C LEU A 216 17.99 15.12 -16.77
N MET A 217 18.03 15.56 -18.03
CA MET A 217 17.25 16.72 -18.48
C MET A 217 15.75 16.53 -18.21
N ARG A 218 15.19 15.37 -18.54
CA ARG A 218 13.78 15.05 -18.31
C ARG A 218 13.43 15.02 -16.82
N LEU A 219 14.23 14.33 -16.01
CA LEU A 219 14.00 14.20 -14.57
C LEU A 219 14.14 15.55 -13.86
N ALA A 220 15.10 16.38 -14.27
CA ALA A 220 15.26 17.73 -13.72
C ALA A 220 14.01 18.59 -13.93
N HIS A 221 13.46 18.58 -15.15
CA HIS A 221 12.23 19.30 -15.47
C HIS A 221 11.02 18.83 -14.66
N GLU A 222 10.84 17.51 -14.51
CA GLU A 222 9.71 16.98 -13.72
C GLU A 222 9.87 17.28 -12.22
N LEU A 223 11.10 17.26 -11.69
CA LEU A 223 11.40 17.68 -10.32
C LEU A 223 11.10 19.17 -10.08
N THR A 224 11.38 20.05 -11.06
CA THR A 224 10.99 21.48 -10.96
C THR A 224 9.48 21.66 -10.84
N LYS A 225 8.67 20.84 -11.51
CA LYS A 225 7.20 20.92 -11.38
C LYS A 225 6.73 20.47 -10.00
N LEU A 226 7.39 19.47 -9.42
CA LEU A 226 7.04 18.90 -8.12
C LEU A 226 7.29 19.90 -6.98
N GLU A 227 8.31 20.75 -7.11
CA GLU A 227 8.67 21.77 -6.11
C GLU A 227 7.50 22.70 -5.76
N GLY A 228 6.67 23.04 -6.75
CA GLY A 228 5.49 23.90 -6.55
C GLY A 228 4.32 23.23 -5.82
N SER A 229 4.36 21.92 -5.59
CA SER A 229 3.28 21.15 -4.97
C SER A 229 3.70 20.46 -3.67
N LEU A 230 4.77 20.93 -3.02
CA LEU A 230 5.26 20.34 -1.77
C LEU A 230 4.64 21.02 -0.55
N ASP A 231 4.01 20.21 0.29
CA ASP A 231 3.25 20.70 1.45
C ASP A 231 4.03 20.63 2.77
N THR A 232 5.16 19.90 2.82
CA THR A 232 5.96 19.74 4.05
C THR A 232 7.44 20.07 3.86
N ASP A 233 8.08 20.55 4.93
CA ASP A 233 9.49 20.91 4.92
C ASP A 233 10.40 19.68 4.80
N GLU A 234 10.01 18.53 5.36
CA GLU A 234 10.76 17.27 5.23
C GLU A 234 10.79 16.81 3.76
N THR A 235 9.66 16.93 3.06
CA THR A 235 9.58 16.57 1.64
C THR A 235 10.42 17.51 0.79
N ARG A 236 10.44 18.80 1.15
CA ARG A 236 11.29 19.81 0.49
C ARG A 236 12.77 19.50 0.71
N GLN A 237 13.16 19.12 1.92
CA GLN A 237 14.53 18.70 2.19
C GLN A 237 14.92 17.44 1.39
N ALA A 238 14.05 16.43 1.34
CA ALA A 238 14.28 15.23 0.55
C ALA A 238 14.40 15.54 -0.96
N LEU A 239 13.62 16.52 -1.46
CA LEU A 239 13.74 17.01 -2.83
C LEU A 239 15.10 17.67 -3.08
N GLU A 240 15.56 18.53 -2.18
CA GLU A 240 16.88 19.17 -2.29
C GLU A 240 18.03 18.16 -2.25
N GLU A 241 17.92 17.12 -1.43
CA GLU A 241 18.87 16.00 -1.44
C GLU A 241 18.88 15.26 -2.77
N ALA A 242 17.71 15.01 -3.38
CA ALA A 242 17.63 14.41 -4.71
C ALA A 242 18.24 15.33 -5.79
N LYS A 243 18.03 16.64 -5.72
CA LYS A 243 18.66 17.62 -6.64
C LYS A 243 20.19 17.61 -6.55
N LYS A 244 20.77 17.38 -5.37
CA LYS A 244 22.23 17.27 -5.20
C LYS A 244 22.85 16.09 -5.94
N LEU A 245 22.08 15.02 -6.20
CA LEU A 245 22.56 13.85 -6.95
C LEU A 245 22.98 14.18 -8.39
N PHE A 246 22.39 15.22 -9.00
CA PHE A 246 22.74 15.64 -10.36
C PHE A 246 24.22 16.02 -10.50
N GLY A 247 24.80 16.65 -9.47
CA GLY A 247 26.22 17.02 -9.45
C GLY A 247 27.19 15.85 -9.35
N GLN A 248 26.71 14.63 -9.10
CA GLN A 248 27.54 13.43 -8.94
C GLN A 248 27.75 12.64 -10.24
N PHE A 249 27.07 13.00 -11.32
CA PHE A 249 27.24 12.36 -12.63
C PHE A 249 28.55 12.78 -13.30
N THR A 250 29.06 11.96 -14.23
CA THR A 250 30.38 12.12 -14.87
C THR A 250 30.63 13.52 -15.46
N TYR A 251 29.61 14.15 -16.05
CA TYR A 251 29.75 15.49 -16.65
C TYR A 251 29.63 16.64 -15.64
N THR A 252 29.50 16.32 -14.34
CA THR A 252 29.47 17.22 -13.17
C THR A 252 28.61 18.48 -13.36
N ARG A 253 27.54 18.38 -14.15
CA ARG A 253 26.54 19.44 -14.33
C ARG A 253 25.60 19.41 -13.13
N ASP A 254 25.28 20.58 -12.60
CA ASP A 254 24.31 20.67 -11.51
C ASP A 254 22.87 20.53 -12.02
N PHE A 255 21.93 20.44 -11.07
CA PHE A 255 20.50 20.36 -11.37
C PHE A 255 20.03 21.54 -12.24
N SER A 256 20.47 22.77 -11.94
CA SER A 256 20.03 23.97 -12.64
C SER A 256 20.40 23.93 -14.13
N THR A 257 21.61 23.45 -14.45
CA THR A 257 22.08 23.27 -15.83
C THR A 257 21.19 22.29 -16.60
N TYR A 258 20.84 21.13 -16.02
CA TYR A 258 19.98 20.16 -16.69
C TYR A 258 18.55 20.66 -16.90
N ALA A 259 18.00 21.42 -15.95
CA ALA A 259 16.68 22.02 -16.07
C ALA A 259 16.62 23.06 -17.21
N GLU A 260 17.66 23.88 -17.36
CA GLU A 260 17.77 24.84 -18.48
C GLU A 260 17.98 24.13 -19.83
N LEU A 261 18.85 23.12 -19.87
CA LEU A 261 19.09 22.33 -21.09
C LEU A 261 17.81 21.66 -21.59
N TYR A 262 16.93 21.21 -20.70
CA TYR A 262 15.64 20.65 -21.09
C TYR A 262 14.75 21.67 -21.84
N LYS A 263 14.73 22.94 -21.41
CA LYS A 263 13.96 24.00 -22.08
C LYS A 263 14.45 24.23 -23.51
N VAL A 264 15.77 24.25 -23.69
CA VAL A 264 16.41 24.39 -25.01
C VAL A 264 16.14 23.17 -25.89
N PHE A 265 16.28 21.97 -25.33
CA PHE A 265 16.05 20.72 -26.05
C PHE A 265 14.60 20.59 -26.52
N ARG A 266 13.62 20.95 -25.69
CA ARG A 266 12.20 20.95 -26.07
C ARG A 266 11.86 22.00 -27.12
N ALA A 267 12.54 23.14 -27.15
CA ALA A 267 12.31 24.19 -28.15
C ALA A 267 12.88 23.83 -29.53
N ALA A 268 13.72 22.81 -29.63
CA ALA A 268 14.35 22.35 -30.87
C ALA A 268 13.53 21.28 -31.63
N PHE A 269 12.38 20.86 -31.09
CA PHE A 269 11.44 19.87 -31.65
C PHE A 269 10.00 20.36 -31.51
#